data_AF-A0A7V8QGG6-F1
#
_entry.id   AF-A0A7V8QGG6-F1
#
_cell.length_a   1.000
_cell.length_b   1.000
_cell.length_c   1.000
_cell.angle_alpha   90.00
_cell.angle_beta   90.00
_cell.angle_gamma   90.00
#
_symmetry.space_group_name_H-M   'P 1'
#
loop_
_entity.id
_entity.type
_entity.pdbx_description
1 polymer ?
#
loop_
_entity_poly.entity_id
_entity_poly.type
_entity_poly.pdbx_seq_one_letter_code
_entity_poly.pdbx_strand_id
1 'polypeptide(L)'
;MARRQFTGLRFGESDHEAAHVMLKRLLHHESHAVELVLILLSVGPVMMSMYISYVTGEAHWFQRSGSLMVLFSAAVEYRRSYQRKLAEEAADSGDTERRDALERAVKAQSRPFWRSIPYVCYLQIFLGTLIWGYGDLLF
;
A
#
# COMPACT_ATOMS: atom_id res chain seq x y z
N MET A 1 5.78 60.22 14.73
CA MET A 1 6.44 59.07 15.39
C MET A 1 5.52 57.87 15.29
N ALA A 2 5.90 56.87 14.50
CA ALA A 2 5.05 55.77 14.06
C ALA A 2 5.72 54.41 14.34
N ARG A 3 4.88 53.36 14.35
CA ARG A 3 5.13 51.90 14.42
C ARG A 3 4.98 51.24 15.81
N ARG A 4 3.73 50.88 16.11
CA ARG A 4 3.39 49.60 16.75
C ARG A 4 2.93 48.66 15.64
N GLN A 5 3.66 47.57 15.37
CA GLN A 5 3.24 46.55 14.42
C GLN A 5 3.54 45.15 14.97
N PHE A 6 2.46 44.36 15.03
CA PHE A 6 2.40 42.91 14.80
C PHE A 6 3.28 41.97 15.65
N THR A 7 2.78 41.61 16.83
CA THR A 7 3.22 40.42 17.61
C THR A 7 2.04 39.53 18.02
N GLY A 8 0.96 39.51 17.23
CA GLY A 8 -0.26 38.76 17.55
C GLY A 8 -0.62 37.59 16.63
N LEU A 9 0.04 37.42 15.47
CA LEU A 9 -0.39 36.44 14.45
C LEU A 9 0.41 35.13 14.40
N ARG A 10 1.51 34.98 15.15
CA ARG A 10 2.38 33.79 15.06
C ARG A 10 1.91 32.56 15.86
N PHE A 11 0.93 32.71 16.75
CA PHE A 11 0.55 31.61 17.65
C PHE A 11 -0.47 30.65 17.03
N GLY A 12 -1.30 31.10 16.07
CA GLY A 12 -2.24 30.22 15.36
C GLY A 12 -1.58 29.37 14.26
N GLU A 13 -0.53 29.88 13.63
CA GLU A 13 0.15 29.21 12.50
C GLU A 13 0.89 27.94 12.93
N SER A 14 1.50 27.96 14.13
CA SER A 14 2.20 26.82 14.74
C SER A 14 1.26 25.64 15.05
N ASP A 15 0.08 25.91 15.60
CA ASP A 15 -0.86 24.86 15.99
C ASP A 15 -1.57 24.24 14.77
N HIS A 16 -1.84 25.05 13.74
CA HIS A 16 -2.35 24.55 12.47
C HIS A 16 -1.31 23.72 11.70
N GLU A 17 -0.04 24.13 11.70
CA GLU A 17 1.05 23.31 11.14
C GLU A 17 1.21 21.99 11.89
N ALA A 18 1.20 22.01 13.23
CA ALA A 18 1.33 20.81 14.04
C ALA A 18 0.17 19.83 13.81
N ALA A 19 -1.07 20.32 13.74
CA ALA A 19 -2.25 19.51 13.42
C ALA A 19 -2.15 18.93 12.00
N HIS A 20 -1.73 19.72 11.00
CA HIS A 20 -1.52 19.22 9.64
C HIS A 20 -0.44 18.15 9.57
N VAL A 21 0.68 18.33 10.27
CA VAL A 21 1.79 17.36 10.32
C VAL A 21 1.37 16.08 11.03
N MET A 22 0.58 16.17 12.10
CA MET A 22 0.09 15.02 12.86
C MET A 22 -0.96 14.23 12.06
N LEU A 23 -1.91 14.92 11.42
CA LEU A 23 -2.90 14.30 10.51
C LEU A 23 -2.20 13.62 9.31
N LYS A 24 -1.17 14.27 8.73
CA LYS A 24 -0.33 13.69 7.67
C LYS A 24 0.39 12.43 8.12
N ARG A 25 0.92 12.38 9.35
CA ARG A 25 1.58 11.18 9.89
C ARG A 25 0.60 10.03 10.07
N LEU A 26 -0.62 10.30 10.53
CA LEU A 26 -1.66 9.28 10.71
C LEU A 26 -2.10 8.68 9.38
N LEU A 27 -2.42 9.51 8.38
CA LEU A 27 -2.79 9.06 7.03
C LEU A 27 -1.68 8.23 6.34
N HIS A 28 -0.41 8.60 6.56
CA HIS A 28 0.72 7.88 6.00
C HIS A 28 0.95 6.53 6.70
N HIS A 29 0.74 6.46 8.01
CA HIS A 29 0.85 5.22 8.79
C HIS A 29 -0.26 4.23 8.42
N GLU A 30 -1.48 4.70 8.17
CA GLU A 30 -2.59 3.86 7.72
C GLU A 30 -2.37 3.28 6.32
N SER A 31 -1.72 4.02 5.42
CA SER A 31 -1.44 3.54 4.06
C SER A 31 -0.45 2.35 4.07
N HIS A 32 0.61 2.45 4.89
CA HIS A 32 1.60 1.39 5.04
C HIS A 32 1.04 0.17 5.77
N ALA A 33 0.22 0.40 6.80
CA ALA A 33 -0.44 -0.68 7.54
C ALA A 33 -1.34 -1.50 6.62
N VAL A 34 -2.09 -0.87 5.73
CA VAL A 34 -3.00 -1.61 4.83
C VAL A 34 -2.23 -2.39 3.75
N GLU A 35 -1.17 -1.84 3.17
CA GLU A 35 -0.33 -2.64 2.25
C GLU A 35 0.28 -3.86 2.95
N LEU A 36 0.79 -3.69 4.17
CA LEU A 36 1.41 -4.77 4.93
C LEU A 36 0.37 -5.83 5.34
N VAL A 37 -0.83 -5.40 5.74
CA VAL A 37 -1.96 -6.29 6.02
C VAL A 37 -2.38 -7.05 4.76
N LEU A 38 -2.42 -6.41 3.59
CA LEU A 38 -2.80 -7.09 2.34
C LEU A 38 -1.73 -8.10 1.89
N ILE A 39 -0.45 -7.81 2.06
CA ILE A 39 0.64 -8.77 1.80
C ILE A 39 0.55 -9.95 2.77
N LEU A 40 0.34 -9.69 4.07
CA LEU A 40 0.12 -10.73 5.07
C LEU A 40 -1.13 -11.57 4.77
N LEU A 41 -2.19 -10.94 4.31
CA LEU A 41 -3.44 -11.58 3.94
C LEU A 41 -3.34 -12.35 2.61
N SER A 42 -2.36 -12.05 1.75
CA SER A 42 -2.11 -12.86 0.55
C SER A 42 -1.32 -14.12 0.90
N VAL A 43 -0.31 -14.00 1.77
CA VAL A 43 0.60 -15.11 2.13
C VAL A 43 -0.01 -16.02 3.19
N GLY A 44 -0.71 -15.46 4.17
CA GLY A 44 -1.27 -16.20 5.31
C GLY A 44 -2.21 -17.34 4.91
N PRO A 45 -3.25 -17.10 4.09
CA PRO A 45 -4.17 -18.15 3.65
C PRO A 45 -3.48 -19.23 2.82
N VAL A 46 -2.45 -18.89 2.03
CA VAL A 46 -1.69 -19.85 1.22
C VAL A 46 -0.85 -20.75 2.10
N MET A 47 -0.13 -20.19 3.07
CA MET A 47 0.66 -20.96 4.04
C MET A 47 -0.23 -21.87 4.89
N MET A 48 -1.39 -21.35 5.34
CA MET A 48 -2.37 -22.13 6.10
C MET A 48 -2.96 -23.27 5.26
N SER A 49 -3.32 -23.00 3.99
CA SER A 49 -3.89 -24.02 3.10
C SER A 49 -2.85 -25.08 2.70
N MET A 50 -1.59 -24.70 2.54
CA MET A 50 -0.47 -25.63 2.32
C MET A 50 -0.28 -26.57 3.51
N TYR A 51 -0.32 -26.04 4.74
CA TYR A 51 -0.22 -26.84 5.95
C TYR A 51 -1.39 -27.82 6.08
N ILE A 52 -2.61 -27.38 5.79
CA ILE A 52 -3.80 -28.23 5.83
C ILE A 52 -3.70 -29.33 4.77
N SER A 53 -3.38 -29.01 3.50
CA SER A 53 -3.22 -30.02 2.44
C SER A 53 -2.12 -31.03 2.74
N TYR A 54 -1.02 -30.62 3.37
CA TYR A 54 0.04 -31.55 3.79
C TYR A 54 -0.46 -32.57 4.83
N VAL A 55 -1.35 -32.15 5.73
CA VAL A 55 -1.89 -33.01 6.80
C VAL A 55 -3.05 -33.89 6.29
N THR A 56 -3.91 -33.38 5.42
CA THR A 56 -5.08 -34.12 4.91
C THR A 56 -4.79 -34.96 3.67
N GLY A 57 -3.71 -34.68 2.93
CA GLY A 57 -3.40 -35.33 1.66
C GLY A 57 -4.33 -34.91 0.51
N GLU A 58 -5.13 -33.84 0.72
CA GLU A 58 -6.11 -33.38 -0.25
C GLU A 58 -5.65 -32.07 -0.92
N ALA A 59 -5.30 -32.14 -2.21
CA ALA A 59 -4.71 -31.03 -2.96
C ALA A 59 -5.67 -29.85 -3.25
N HIS A 60 -6.99 -30.10 -3.20
CA HIS A 60 -7.99 -29.15 -3.67
C HIS A 60 -8.10 -27.86 -2.82
N TRP A 61 -7.78 -27.92 -1.52
CA TRP A 61 -7.74 -26.75 -0.65
C TRP A 61 -6.56 -25.84 -0.97
N PHE A 62 -5.38 -26.42 -1.18
CA PHE A 62 -4.19 -25.70 -1.62
C PHE A 62 -4.38 -25.06 -2.99
N GLN A 63 -4.92 -25.80 -3.96
CA GLN A 63 -5.20 -25.28 -5.30
C GLN A 63 -6.12 -24.05 -5.28
N ARG A 64 -7.22 -24.09 -4.51
CA ARG A 64 -8.17 -22.97 -4.40
C ARG A 64 -7.56 -21.74 -3.74
N SER A 65 -6.63 -21.94 -2.79
CA SER A 65 -5.94 -20.84 -2.10
C SER A 65 -5.07 -19.98 -3.04
N GLY A 66 -4.59 -20.56 -4.15
CA GLY A 66 -3.85 -19.82 -5.19
C GLY A 66 -4.67 -18.69 -5.82
N SER A 67 -5.99 -18.88 -5.98
CA SER A 67 -6.88 -17.84 -6.52
C SER A 67 -7.04 -16.64 -5.58
N LEU A 68 -7.08 -16.89 -4.26
CA LEU A 68 -7.11 -15.84 -3.23
C LEU A 68 -5.81 -15.04 -3.22
N MET A 69 -4.67 -15.72 -3.34
CA MET A 69 -3.34 -15.09 -3.44
C MET A 69 -3.26 -14.13 -4.63
N VAL A 70 -3.74 -14.55 -5.81
CA VAL A 70 -3.79 -13.70 -7.01
C VAL A 70 -4.70 -12.50 -6.79
N LEU A 71 -5.90 -12.71 -6.24
CA LEU A 71 -6.89 -11.65 -6.02
C LEU A 71 -6.35 -10.57 -5.07
N PHE A 72 -5.78 -10.96 -3.93
CA PHE A 72 -5.23 -10.00 -2.97
C PHE A 72 -4.02 -9.26 -3.54
N SER A 73 -3.14 -9.95 -4.28
CA SER A 73 -1.98 -9.33 -4.92
C SER A 73 -2.39 -8.31 -5.99
N ALA A 74 -3.40 -8.66 -6.80
CA ALA A 74 -3.97 -7.75 -7.80
C ALA A 74 -4.69 -6.57 -7.16
N ALA A 75 -5.39 -6.77 -6.03
CA ALA A 75 -6.05 -5.71 -5.29
C ALA A 75 -5.05 -4.68 -4.73
N VAL A 76 -3.89 -5.13 -4.22
CA VAL A 76 -2.79 -4.25 -3.79
C VAL A 76 -2.28 -3.41 -4.97
N GLU A 77 -2.01 -4.05 -6.10
CA GLU A 77 -1.51 -3.35 -7.29
C GLU A 77 -2.55 -2.36 -7.84
N TYR A 78 -3.84 -2.73 -7.85
CA TYR A 78 -4.93 -1.85 -8.25
C TYR A 78 -5.00 -0.61 -7.35
N ARG A 79 -4.94 -0.80 -6.02
CA ARG A 79 -4.97 0.31 -5.06
C ARG A 79 -3.76 1.25 -5.26
N ARG A 80 -2.58 0.70 -5.48
CA ARG A 80 -1.36 1.49 -5.73
C ARG A 80 -1.44 2.26 -7.05
N SER A 81 -1.90 1.60 -8.10
CA SER A 81 -2.12 2.21 -9.42
C SER A 81 -3.17 3.33 -9.35
N TYR A 82 -4.25 3.11 -8.60
CA TYR A 82 -5.28 4.11 -8.35
C TYR A 82 -4.75 5.35 -7.62
N GLN A 83 -3.91 5.16 -6.59
CA GLN A 83 -3.25 6.28 -5.91
C GLN A 83 -2.30 7.05 -6.84
N ARG A 84 -1.60 6.38 -7.76
CA ARG A 84 -0.74 7.05 -8.76
C ARG A 84 -1.55 7.87 -9.76
N LYS A 85 -2.70 7.39 -10.20
CA LYS A 85 -3.59 8.14 -11.10
C LYS A 85 -4.17 9.39 -10.45
N LEU A 86 -4.71 9.26 -9.23
CA LEU A 86 -5.21 10.40 -8.46
C LEU A 86 -4.13 11.45 -8.20
N ALA A 87 -2.89 10.99 -8.06
CA ALA A 87 -1.72 11.84 -7.93
C ALA A 87 -1.39 12.60 -9.24
N GLU A 88 -1.38 11.91 -10.37
CA GLU A 88 -1.13 12.52 -11.68
C GLU A 88 -2.20 13.57 -12.02
N GLU A 89 -3.48 13.28 -11.76
CA GLU A 89 -4.58 14.22 -11.93
C GLU A 89 -4.44 15.46 -11.02
N ALA A 90 -4.02 15.27 -9.76
CA ALA A 90 -3.77 16.38 -8.85
C ALA A 90 -2.55 17.23 -9.27
N ALA A 91 -1.55 16.63 -9.92
CA ALA A 91 -0.39 17.36 -10.44
C ALA A 91 -0.75 18.27 -11.62
N ASP A 92 -1.67 17.82 -12.47
CA ASP A 92 -2.21 18.55 -13.61
C ASP A 92 -3.17 19.69 -13.19
N SER A 93 -3.88 19.50 -12.07
CA SER A 93 -4.86 20.46 -11.54
C SER A 93 -4.27 21.78 -10.99
N GLY A 94 -2.94 21.92 -10.90
CA GLY A 94 -2.29 23.15 -10.41
C GLY A 94 -2.33 23.37 -8.88
N ASP A 95 -2.90 22.43 -8.13
CA ASP A 95 -3.01 22.50 -6.68
C ASP A 95 -1.63 22.28 -6.00
N THR A 96 -0.99 23.38 -5.59
CA THR A 96 0.40 23.39 -5.12
C THR A 96 0.58 22.60 -3.83
N GLU A 97 -0.42 22.62 -2.94
CA GLU A 97 -0.37 21.89 -1.66
C GLU A 97 -0.43 20.37 -1.88
N ARG A 98 -1.20 19.96 -2.89
CA ARG A 98 -1.39 18.57 -3.29
C ARG A 98 -0.21 18.03 -4.11
N ARG A 99 0.41 18.87 -4.94
CA ARG A 99 1.70 18.60 -5.61
C ARG A 99 2.83 18.36 -4.62
N ASP A 100 2.92 19.16 -3.56
CA ASP A 100 3.94 18.98 -2.52
C ASP A 100 3.71 17.72 -1.68
N ALA A 101 2.44 17.34 -1.44
CA ALA A 101 2.12 16.06 -0.81
C ALA A 101 2.50 14.87 -1.72
N LEU A 102 2.33 15.02 -3.03
CA LEU A 102 2.69 14.03 -4.04
C LEU A 102 4.20 13.87 -4.20
N GLU A 103 4.94 14.96 -4.37
CA GLU A 103 6.40 14.89 -4.53
C GLU A 103 7.03 14.23 -3.30
N ARG A 104 6.43 14.45 -2.12
CA ARG A 104 6.81 13.79 -0.87
C ARG A 104 6.37 12.33 -0.80
N ALA A 105 5.20 11.95 -1.31
CA ALA A 105 4.79 10.54 -1.41
C ALA A 105 5.70 9.77 -2.37
N VAL A 106 6.06 10.35 -3.51
CA VAL A 106 7.00 9.80 -4.49
C VAL A 106 8.42 9.72 -3.91
N LYS A 107 8.89 10.75 -3.19
CA LYS A 107 10.17 10.72 -2.46
C LYS A 107 10.19 9.71 -1.31
N ALA A 108 9.09 9.57 -0.57
CA ALA A 108 8.94 8.57 0.48
C ALA A 108 8.92 7.14 -0.10
N GLN A 109 8.29 6.99 -1.27
CA GLN A 109 8.29 5.76 -2.06
C GLN A 109 9.62 5.49 -2.79
N SER A 110 10.53 6.47 -2.81
CA SER A 110 11.88 6.36 -3.39
C SER A 110 12.87 5.58 -2.52
N ARG A 111 12.44 5.05 -1.36
CA ARG A 111 13.25 4.11 -0.60
C ARG A 111 13.42 2.80 -1.41
N PRO A 112 14.63 2.21 -1.48
CA PRO A 112 14.90 1.03 -2.32
C PRO A 112 13.99 -0.16 -2.00
N PHE A 113 13.55 -0.28 -0.74
CA PHE A 113 12.61 -1.30 -0.30
C PHE A 113 11.23 -1.21 -0.99
N TRP A 114 10.74 0.01 -1.22
CA TRP A 114 9.41 0.28 -1.80
C TRP A 114 9.36 0.11 -3.32
N ARG A 115 10.54 0.12 -3.95
CA ARG A 115 10.72 -0.20 -5.37
C ARG A 115 10.56 -1.69 -5.66
N SER A 116 10.79 -2.55 -4.67
CA SER A 116 10.69 -4.01 -4.81
C SER A 116 9.26 -4.55 -4.64
N ILE A 117 8.38 -3.81 -3.98
CA ILE A 117 6.98 -4.21 -3.74
C ILE A 117 6.20 -4.62 -5.01
N PRO A 118 6.23 -3.89 -6.15
CA PRO A 118 5.48 -4.30 -7.32
C PRO A 118 6.03 -5.60 -7.92
N TYR A 119 7.35 -5.84 -7.84
CA TYR A 119 7.95 -7.11 -8.25
C TYR A 119 7.46 -8.27 -7.36
N VAL A 120 7.30 -8.03 -6.05
CA VAL A 120 6.72 -9.03 -5.13
C VAL A 120 5.26 -9.31 -5.49
N CYS A 121 4.45 -8.27 -5.79
CA CYS A 121 3.08 -8.47 -6.24
C CYS A 121 3.00 -9.28 -7.55
N TYR A 122 3.82 -8.97 -8.54
CA TYR A 122 3.87 -9.75 -9.78
C TYR A 122 4.31 -11.19 -9.55
N LEU A 123 5.32 -11.40 -8.69
CA LEU A 123 5.74 -12.74 -8.30
C LEU A 123 4.62 -13.49 -7.59
N GLN A 124 3.87 -12.82 -6.71
CA GLN A 124 2.75 -13.44 -6.02
C GLN A 124 1.58 -13.78 -6.94
N ILE A 125 1.26 -12.92 -7.91
CA ILE A 125 0.28 -13.22 -8.97
C ILE A 125 0.71 -14.44 -9.77
N PHE A 126 1.99 -14.48 -10.17
CA PHE A 126 2.54 -15.61 -10.91
C PHE A 126 2.47 -16.92 -10.09
N LEU A 127 2.97 -16.90 -8.86
CA LEU A 127 2.96 -18.06 -7.96
C LEU A 127 1.54 -18.52 -7.63
N GLY A 128 0.62 -17.60 -7.33
CA GLY A 128 -0.78 -17.93 -7.06
C GLY A 128 -1.48 -18.54 -8.28
N THR A 129 -1.16 -18.07 -9.48
CA THR A 129 -1.65 -18.67 -10.73
C THR A 129 -1.06 -20.07 -10.93
N LEU A 130 0.22 -20.26 -10.61
CA LEU A 130 0.88 -21.57 -10.68
C LEU A 130 0.23 -22.57 -9.71
N ILE A 131 0.00 -22.15 -8.45
CA ILE A 131 -0.68 -22.96 -7.43
C ILE A 131 -2.12 -23.26 -7.85
N TRP A 132 -2.82 -22.30 -8.45
CA TRP A 132 -4.19 -22.49 -8.88
C TRP A 132 -4.30 -23.46 -10.08
N GLY A 133 -3.37 -23.39 -11.03
CA GLY A 133 -3.36 -24.25 -12.21
C GLY A 133 -2.75 -25.64 -11.97
N TYR A 134 -1.68 -25.73 -11.18
CA TYR A 134 -0.87 -26.94 -10.98
C TYR A 134 -0.89 -27.48 -9.56
N GLY A 135 -1.70 -26.90 -8.66
CA GLY A 135 -1.77 -27.34 -7.26
C GLY A 135 -2.18 -28.79 -7.06
N ASP A 136 -2.94 -29.35 -8.01
CA ASP A 136 -3.36 -30.76 -8.01
C ASP A 136 -2.22 -31.74 -8.36
N LEU A 137 -1.11 -31.29 -8.96
CA LEU A 137 0.04 -32.15 -9.28
C LEU A 137 1.03 -32.33 -8.13
N LEU A 138 0.93 -31.50 -7.08
CA LEU A 138 1.89 -31.49 -5.97
C LEU A 138 1.59 -32.54 -4.90
N PHE A 139 0.38 -33.11 -4.89
CA PHE A 139 -0.09 -34.06 -3.89
C PHE A 139 -0.94 -35.16 -4.53
#